data_AF-A0A391P8J5-F1
#
_entry.id   AF-A0A391P8J5-F1
#
_cell.length_a   1.000
_cell.length_b   1.000
_cell.length_c   1.000
_cell.angle_alpha   90.00
_cell.angle_beta   90.00
_cell.angle_gamma   90.00
#
_symmetry.space_group_name_H-M   'P 1'
#
loop_
_entity.id
_entity.type
_entity.pdbx_description
1 polymer ?
#
loop_
_entity_poly.entity_id
_entity_poly.type
_entity_poly.pdbx_seq_one_letter_code
_entity_poly.pdbx_strand_id
1 'polypeptide(L)' 'MVTMNEHDYKVLYEKLNNPDKKVICPRCGNEIIREKRGNSIAVECKTKGCIYGGVRGI' A
#
# COMPACT_ATOMS: atom_id res chain seq x y z
N MET A 1 -11.17 8.89 9.05
CA MET A 1 -11.30 8.44 7.66
C MET A 1 -10.05 8.93 6.95
N VAL A 2 -9.21 8.04 6.41
CA VAL A 2 -8.02 8.47 5.66
C VAL A 2 -8.49 8.84 4.27
N THR A 3 -8.51 10.13 3.94
CA THR A 3 -8.78 10.58 2.57
C THR A 3 -7.59 10.18 1.70
N MET A 4 -7.78 9.19 0.82
CA MET A 4 -6.77 8.74 -0.13
C MET A 4 -6.98 9.48 -1.45
N ASN A 5 -5.93 10.14 -1.95
CA ASN A 5 -5.96 10.76 -3.27
C ASN A 5 -5.61 9.73 -4.36
N GLU A 6 -5.84 10.09 -5.61
CA GLU A 6 -5.45 9.27 -6.77
C GLU A 6 -3.96 8.90 -6.75
N HIS A 7 -3.10 9.82 -6.31
CA HIS A 7 -1.67 9.59 -6.17
C HIS A 7 -1.36 8.47 -5.15
N ASP A 8 -2.10 8.41 -4.05
CA ASP A 8 -1.95 7.36 -3.03
C ASP A 8 -2.36 5.99 -3.59
N TYR A 9 -3.47 5.95 -4.34
CA TYR A 9 -3.93 4.74 -5.02
C TYR A 9 -2.91 4.22 -6.03
N LYS A 10 -2.33 5.10 -6.84
CA LYS A 10 -1.31 4.74 -7.83
C LYS A 10 -0.09 4.09 -7.19
N VAL A 11 0.37 4.65 -6.08
CA VAL A 11 1.53 4.15 -5.32
C VAL A 11 1.23 2.79 -4.70
N LEU A 12 0.05 2.60 -4.12
CA LEU A 12 -0.39 1.29 -3.61
C LEU A 12 -0.51 0.25 -4.71
N TYR A 13 -1.10 0.61 -5.86
CA TYR A 13 -1.20 -0.26 -7.04
C TYR A 13 0.17 -0.64 -7.58
N GLU A 14 1.11 0.30 -7.62
CA GLU A 14 2.46 0.04 -8.09
C GLU A 14 3.16 -1.00 -7.19
N LYS A 15 3.06 -0.85 -5.86
CA LYS A 15 3.61 -1.82 -4.90
C LYS A 15 2.89 -3.16 -4.94
N LEU A 16 1.58 -3.15 -5.21
CA LEU A 16 0.77 -4.35 -5.36
C LEU A 16 1.20 -5.18 -6.58
N ASN A 17 1.37 -4.52 -7.73
CA ASN A 17 1.80 -5.14 -9.00
C ASN A 17 3.29 -5.49 -9.02
N ASN A 18 4.12 -4.73 -8.29
CA ASN A 18 5.56 -4.91 -8.21
C ASN A 18 5.97 -5.18 -6.75
N PRO A 19 5.84 -6.44 -6.27
CA PRO A 19 6.12 -6.79 -4.87
C PRO A 19 7.57 -6.45 -4.45
N ASP A 20 8.54 -6.67 -5.33
CA ASP A 20 9.97 -6.44 -5.09
C ASP A 20 10.36 -4.96 -5.21
N LYS A 21 9.52 -4.11 -5.82
CA LYS A 21 9.84 -2.69 -5.97
C LYS A 21 9.68 -1.99 -4.63
N LYS A 22 10.70 -1.21 -4.24
CA LYS A 22 10.58 -0.29 -3.12
C LYS A 22 9.76 0.90 -3.56
N VAL A 23 8.58 1.03 -2.97
CA VAL A 23 7.65 2.13 -3.25
C VAL A 23 7.53 2.97 -1.99
N ILE A 24 7.78 4.27 -2.13
CA ILE A 24 7.75 5.22 -1.04
C ILE A 24 6.39 5.90 -0.99
N CYS A 25 5.84 6.05 0.21
CA CYS A 25 4.60 6.76 0.45
C CYS A 25 4.81 8.26 0.15
N PRO A 26 4.00 8.87 -0.73
CA PRO A 26 4.14 10.28 -1.10
C PRO A 26 3.74 11.23 0.04
N ARG A 27 3.06 10.73 1.09
CA ARG A 27 2.54 11.53 2.20
C ARG A 27 3.55 11.69 3.33
N CYS A 28 4.21 10.58 3.71
CA CYS A 28 5.10 10.53 4.87
C CYS A 28 6.54 10.16 4.54
N GLY A 29 6.85 9.80 3.28
CA GLY A 29 8.19 9.39 2.87
C GLY A 29 8.60 7.99 3.36
N ASN A 30 7.72 7.23 4.00
CA ASN A 30 8.01 5.88 4.47
C ASN A 30 7.78 4.83 3.38
N GLU A 31 8.51 3.71 3.47
CA GLU A 31 8.34 2.58 2.56
C GLU A 31 6.98 1.89 2.77
N ILE A 32 6.33 1.56 1.67
CA ILE A 32 5.11 0.74 1.67
C ILE A 32 5.49 -0.72 1.69
N ILE A 33 4.94 -1.44 2.66
CA ILE A 33 5.12 -2.87 2.81
C ILE A 33 3.97 -3.61 2.13
N ARG A 34 4.31 -4.72 1.48
CA ARG A 34 3.33 -5.67 0.93
C ARG A 34 3.42 -6.94 1.75
N GLU A 35 2.31 -7.34 2.36
CA GLU A 35 2.20 -8.54 3.18
C GLU A 35 1.13 -9.45 2.58
N LYS A 36 1.51 -10.71 2.30
CA LYS A 36 0.55 -11.73 1.86
C LYS A 36 -0.03 -12.42 3.10
N ARG A 37 -1.33 -12.24 3.34
CA ARG A 37 -2.08 -12.90 4.42
C ARG A 37 -3.00 -13.96 3.80
N GLY A 38 -2.48 -15.18 3.63
CA GLY A 38 -3.21 -16.29 3.00
C GLY A 38 -3.57 -15.96 1.53
N ASN A 39 -4.87 -15.91 1.22
CA ASN A 39 -5.41 -15.51 -0.09
C ASN A 39 -5.54 -13.99 -0.28
N SER A 40 -5.25 -13.20 0.76
CA SER A 40 -5.30 -11.74 0.68
C SER A 40 -3.90 -11.15 0.57
N ILE A 41 -3.79 -10.04 -0.14
CA ILE A 41 -2.58 -9.22 -0.23
C ILE A 41 -2.89 -7.87 0.42
N ALA A 42 -2.22 -7.57 1.52
CA ALA A 42 -2.26 -6.26 2.18
C ALA A 42 -1.06 -5.44 1.70
N VAL A 43 -1.30 -4.16 1.43
CA VAL A 43 -0.30 -3.17 1.04
C VAL A 43 -0.50 -1.95 1.91
N GLU A 44 0.33 -1.79 2.93
CA GLU A 44 0.15 -0.75 3.95
C GLU A 44 1.44 0.03 4.19
N CYS A 45 1.29 1.30 4.54
CA CYS A 45 2.40 2.06 5.06
C CYS A 45 2.54 1.78 6.56
N LYS A 46 3.76 1.54 7.05
CA LYS A 46 4.05 1.36 8.49
C LYS A 46 3.66 2.55 9.37
N THR A 47 3.42 3.71 8.76
CA THR A 47 3.06 4.94 9.47
C THR A 47 1.62 4.83 9.97
N LYS A 48 1.41 4.96 11.29
CA LYS A 48 0.06 4.97 11.89
C LYS A 48 -0.80 6.07 11.24
N GLY A 49 -1.99 5.68 10.77
CA GLY A 49 -2.96 6.62 10.18
C GLY A 49 -2.64 7.08 8.75
N CYS A 50 -1.70 6.43 8.08
CA CYS A 50 -1.35 6.72 6.69
C CYS A 50 -2.16 5.87 5.70
N ILE A 51 -1.66 5.73 4.47
CA ILE A 51 -2.33 5.02 3.40
C ILE A 51 -2.25 3.50 3.58
N TYR A 52 -3.36 2.86 3.31
CA TYR A 52 -3.56 1.43 3.42
C TYR A 52 -4.41 0.99 2.24
N GLY A 53 -4.04 -0.12 1.63
CA GLY A 53 -4.80 -0.77 0.57
C GLY A 53 -4.52 -2.26 0.56
N GLY A 54 -5.28 -3.00 -0.22
CA GLY A 54 -5.07 -4.43 -0.33
C GLY A 54 -6.13 -5.06 -1.19
N VAL A 55 -5.79 -6.20 -1.75
CA VAL A 55 -6.73 -7.03 -2.51
C VAL A 55 -7.04 -8.23 -1.66
N ARG A 56 -8.30 -8.36 -1.25
CA ARG A 56 -8.82 -9.61 -0.70
C ARG A 56 -9.24 -10.48 -1.89
N GLY A 57 -8.49 -11.54 -2.15
CA GLY A 57 -8.92 -12.57 -3.09
C GLY A 57 -10.05 -13.41 -2.47
N ILE A 58 -11.11 -13.63 -3.25
CA ILE A 58 -12.18 -14.61 -3.04
C ILE A 58 -11.59 -16.02 -2.93
#